data_AF-A0A1D6NY22-F1
#
_entry.id   AF-A0A1D6NY22-F1
#
_cell.length_a   1.000
_cell.length_b   1.000
_cell.length_c   1.000
_cell.angle_alpha   90.00
_cell.angle_beta   90.00
_cell.angle_gamma   90.00
#
_symmetry.space_group_name_H-M   'P 1'
#
loop_
_entity.id
_entity.type
_entity.pdbx_description
1 polymer ?
#
loop_
_entity_poly.entity_id
_entity_poly.type
_entity_poly.pdbx_seq_one_letter_code
_entity_poly.pdbx_strand_id
1 'polypeptide(L)' 'MGSGSFLKVLAKNFDVLAGPVISHAYPLYASVRAIETKNPVDDQQWLTYWVLYSFVTLFELTLAPIIEW' A
#
# COMPACT_ATOMS: atom_id res chain seq x y z
N MET A 1 34.53 21.39 -4.05
CA MET A 1 34.44 19.93 -3.82
C MET A 1 33.37 19.61 -2.75
N GLY A 2 32.07 19.80 -3.03
CA GLY A 2 31.03 19.63 -1.99
C GLY A 2 29.68 19.09 -2.49
N SER A 3 29.23 19.51 -3.68
CA SER A 3 27.93 19.09 -4.25
C SER A 3 27.83 17.58 -4.53
N GLY A 4 28.90 16.96 -5.03
CA GLY A 4 28.90 15.52 -5.33
C GLY A 4 28.79 14.60 -4.10
N SER A 5 29.22 15.06 -2.92
CA SER A 5 29.07 14.32 -1.66
C SER A 5 27.63 14.38 -1.15
N PHE A 6 27.01 15.56 -1.23
CA PHE A 6 25.62 15.79 -0.81
C PHE A 6 24.62 14.97 -1.64
N LEU A 7 24.78 14.93 -2.96
CA LEU A 7 23.94 14.11 -3.84
C LEU A 7 24.08 12.61 -3.55
N LYS A 8 25.29 12.14 -3.20
CA LYS A 8 25.55 10.74 -2.86
C LYS A 8 24.92 10.34 -1.52
N VAL A 9 24.85 11.27 -0.57
CA VAL A 9 24.12 11.11 0.71
C VAL A 9 22.60 11.08 0.47
N LEU A 10 22.07 11.94 -0.39
CA LEU A 10 20.65 11.91 -0.78
C LEU A 10 20.26 10.59 -1.46
N ALA A 11 21.06 10.12 -2.41
CA ALA A 11 20.80 8.86 -3.11
C ALA A 11 20.87 7.63 -2.18
N LYS A 12 21.78 7.62 -1.21
CA LYS A 12 21.91 6.52 -0.23
C LYS A 12 20.78 6.50 0.81
N ASN A 13 20.21 7.65 1.14
CA ASN A 13 19.09 7.78 2.09
C ASN A 13 17.72 7.83 1.41
N PHE A 14 17.65 7.48 0.12
CA PHE A 14 16.38 7.44 -0.62
C PHE A 14 15.38 6.50 0.04
N ASP A 15 15.82 5.39 0.65
CA ASP A 15 14.99 4.49 1.46
C ASP A 15 14.34 5.19 2.68
N VAL A 16 15.11 6.07 3.34
CA VAL A 16 14.66 6.82 4.53
C VAL A 16 13.70 7.95 4.15
N LEU A 17 13.77 8.46 2.92
CA LEU A 17 12.86 9.48 2.39
C LEU A 17 11.64 8.85 1.72
N ALA A 18 11.79 7.70 1.06
CA ALA A 18 10.71 6.98 0.39
C ALA A 18 9.66 6.49 1.39
N GLY A 19 10.06 5.98 2.56
CA GLY A 19 9.12 5.57 3.62
C GLY A 19 8.13 6.68 4.04
N PRO A 20 8.59 7.85 4.51
CA PRO A 20 7.71 8.97 4.86
C PRO A 20 6.98 9.57 3.66
N VAL A 21 7.60 9.62 2.47
CA VAL A 21 6.94 10.15 1.27
C VAL A 21 5.80 9.24 0.81
N ILE A 22 6.00 7.93 0.78
CA ILE A 22 4.95 6.97 0.39
C ILE A 22 3.85 6.92 1.47
N SER A 23 4.22 6.94 2.75
CA SER A 23 3.26 6.93 3.87
C SER A 23 2.51 8.24 4.07
N HIS A 24 3.03 9.40 3.62
CA HIS A 24 2.28 10.67 3.57
C HIS A 24 1.55 10.90 2.25
N ALA A 25 2.12 10.49 1.11
CA ALA A 25 1.52 10.72 -0.19
C ALA A 25 0.18 9.99 -0.33
N TYR A 26 0.04 8.79 0.26
CA TYR A 26 -1.22 8.06 0.26
C TYR A 26 -2.36 8.78 1.01
N PRO A 27 -2.22 9.18 2.29
CA PRO A 27 -3.25 9.94 3.00
C PRO A 27 -3.48 11.35 2.41
N LEU A 28 -2.46 11.97 1.83
CA LEU A 28 -2.61 13.25 1.12
C LEU A 28 -3.42 13.09 -0.17
N TYR A 29 -3.12 12.07 -0.98
CA TYR A 29 -3.87 11.73 -2.19
C TYR A 29 -5.30 11.32 -1.86
N ALA A 30 -5.51 10.52 -0.81
CA ALA A 30 -6.83 10.15 -0.32
C ALA A 30 -7.63 11.38 0.16
N SER A 31 -6.99 12.37 0.80
CA SER A 31 -7.64 13.61 1.22
C SER A 31 -8.07 14.48 0.02
N VAL A 32 -7.20 14.62 -0.99
CA VAL A 32 -7.51 15.35 -2.23
C VAL A 32 -8.61 14.64 -3.01
N ARG A 33 -8.49 13.32 -3.20
CA ARG A 33 -9.53 12.46 -3.81
C ARG A 33 -10.86 12.55 -3.07
N ALA A 34 -10.88 12.58 -1.74
CA ALA A 34 -12.12 12.66 -0.95
C ALA A 34 -12.84 14.01 -1.11
N ILE A 35 -12.09 15.10 -1.34
CA ILE A 35 -12.65 16.44 -1.59
C ILE A 35 -13.14 16.55 -3.04
N GLU A 36 -12.41 15.98 -3.98
CA GLU A 36 -12.60 16.19 -5.42
C GLU A 36 -13.52 15.13 -6.07
N THR A 37 -13.58 13.92 -5.53
CA THR A 37 -14.35 12.82 -6.10
C THR A 37 -15.00 12.00 -4.98
N LYS A 38 -16.29 12.23 -4.73
CA LYS A 38 -17.15 11.18 -4.14
C LYS A 38 -17.32 10.06 -5.19
N ASN A 39 -16.27 9.29 -5.47
CA ASN A 39 -16.37 8.14 -6.38
C ASN A 39 -16.39 6.83 -5.56
N PRO A 40 -17.56 6.35 -5.16
CA PRO A 40 -17.70 5.16 -4.29
C PRO A 40 -17.19 3.87 -4.94
N VAL A 41 -16.88 3.90 -6.24
CA VAL A 41 -16.45 2.73 -7.01
C VAL A 41 -15.06 2.25 -6.60
N ASP A 42 -14.13 3.16 -6.28
CA ASP A 42 -12.77 2.78 -5.89
C ASP A 42 -12.79 2.10 -4.50
N ASP A 43 -13.46 2.69 -3.51
CA ASP A 43 -13.59 2.10 -2.17
C ASP A 43 -14.30 0.73 -2.19
N GLN A 44 -15.33 0.59 -3.04
CA GLN A 44 -16.05 -0.68 -3.22
C GLN A 44 -15.16 -1.77 -3.83
N GLN A 45 -14.29 -1.43 -4.78
CA GLN A 45 -13.35 -2.39 -5.37
C GLN A 45 -12.32 -2.87 -4.35
N TRP A 46 -11.74 -1.95 -3.57
CA TRP A 46 -10.77 -2.30 -2.53
C TRP A 46 -11.42 -3.13 -1.42
N LEU A 47 -12.60 -2.76 -0.94
CA LEU A 47 -13.31 -3.54 0.07
C LEU A 47 -13.66 -4.95 -0.43
N THR A 48 -14.10 -5.07 -1.69
CA THR A 48 -14.40 -6.38 -2.29
C THR A 48 -13.14 -7.24 -2.39
N TYR A 49 -12.00 -6.66 -2.79
CA TYR A 49 -10.71 -7.35 -2.81
C TYR A 49 -10.34 -7.90 -1.43
N TRP A 50 -10.42 -7.08 -0.38
CA TRP A 50 -10.09 -7.51 0.98
C TRP A 50 -11.01 -8.61 1.51
N VAL A 51 -12.32 -8.54 1.19
CA VAL A 51 -13.29 -9.57 1.58
C VAL A 51 -13.00 -10.89 0.87
N LEU A 52 -12.77 -10.86 -0.45
CA LEU A 52 -12.45 -12.04 -1.24
C LEU A 52 -11.14 -12.69 -0.78
N TYR A 53 -10.09 -11.89 -0.54
CA TYR A 53 -8.82 -12.37 -0.02
C TYR A 53 -9.00 -13.08 1.32
N SER A 54 -9.71 -12.46 2.27
CA SER A 54 -9.96 -13.06 3.59
C SER A 54 -10.76 -14.36 3.49
N PHE A 55 -11.73 -14.42 2.58
CA PHE A 55 -12.53 -15.62 2.32
C PHE A 55 -11.65 -16.74 1.74
N VAL A 56 -10.82 -16.45 0.74
CA VAL A 56 -9.88 -17.43 0.18
C VAL A 56 -8.90 -17.92 1.25
N THR A 57 -8.32 -17.05 2.07
CA THR A 57 -7.42 -17.46 3.16
C THR A 57 -8.13 -18.33 4.19
N LEU A 58 -9.38 -18.03 4.55
CA LEU A 58 -10.18 -18.88 5.44
C LEU A 58 -10.46 -20.24 4.81
N PHE A 59 -10.78 -20.29 3.51
CA PHE A 59 -10.93 -21.54 2.77
C PHE A 59 -9.63 -22.33 2.74
N GLU A 60 -8.49 -21.70 2.47
CA GLU A 60 -7.19 -22.37 2.49
C GLU A 60 -6.86 -22.93 3.88
N LEU A 61 -7.09 -22.18 4.96
CA LEU A 61 -6.84 -22.67 6.33
C LEU A 61 -7.79 -23.80 6.75
N THR A 62 -9.05 -23.75 6.30
CA THR A 62 -10.05 -24.80 6.63
C THR A 62 -9.89 -26.05 5.77
N LEU A 63 -9.42 -25.91 4.53
CA LEU A 63 -9.14 -27.01 3.61
C LEU A 63 -7.72 -27.57 3.77
N ALA A 64 -6.78 -26.82 4.35
CA ALA A 64 -5.43 -27.30 4.66
C ALA A 64 -5.41 -28.67 5.36
N PRO A 65 -6.15 -28.90 6.47
CA PRO A 65 -6.17 -30.21 7.12
C PRO A 65 -6.91 -31.31 6.33
N ILE A 66 -7.68 -30.94 5.29
CA ILE A 66 -8.42 -31.89 4.43
C ILE A 66 -7.56 -32.32 3.24
N ILE A 67 -6.72 -31.41 2.71
CA ILE A 67 -5.83 -31.65 1.57
C ILE A 67 -4.54 -32.34 2.02
N GLU A 68 -4.11 -32.16 3.27
CA GLU A 68 -2.91 -32.77 3.87
C GLU A 68 -3.16 -34.20 4.41
N TRP A 69 -3.95 -35.00 3.69
CA TRP A 69 -4.10 -36.46 3.90
C TRP A 69 -3.08 -37.24 3.06
#